data_AF-A0AA95H9H1-F1
#
_entry.id   AF-A0AA95H9H1-F1
#
_cell.length_a   1.000
_cell.length_b   1.000
_cell.length_c   1.000
_cell.angle_alpha   90.00
_cell.angle_beta   90.00
_cell.angle_gamma   90.00
#
_symmetry.space_group_name_H-M   'P 1'
#
loop_
_entity.id
_entity.type
_entity.pdbx_description
1 polymer ?
#
loop_
_entity_poly.entity_id
_entity_poly.type
_entity_poly.pdbx_seq_one_letter_code
_entity_poly.pdbx_strand_id
1 'polypeptide(L)'
;MQQIEVLQTGFEPWSYLADWQQQHVNLGQSGASAVFVGFMRDFNDGDTVQAMVLEHYPVMTQQQLTQITQQAAKTWQLNQVLLVHRVGLIQPTEPIVLVAVYSAHRADAFEACRFIMEQLKQHAPFWKKEQLVDGSTRWVSHNTQGYKLTSPSK
;
A
#
# COMPACT_ATOMS: atom_id res chain seq x y z
N MET A 1 9.66 14.89 0.97
CA MET A 1 9.60 13.86 2.02
C MET A 1 8.52 12.82 1.68
N GLN A 2 8.53 12.29 0.45
CA GLN A 2 7.74 11.12 0.08
C GLN A 2 8.29 10.50 -1.19
N GLN A 3 8.22 9.17 -1.30
CA GLN A 3 8.53 8.40 -2.50
C GLN A 3 7.37 7.46 -2.81
N ILE A 4 6.92 7.49 -4.07
CA ILE A 4 5.74 6.77 -4.53
C ILE A 4 6.08 6.07 -5.84
N GLU A 5 5.94 4.75 -5.86
CA GLU A 5 6.26 3.92 -7.01
C GLU A 5 5.18 2.89 -7.30
N VAL A 6 4.90 2.68 -8.59
CA VAL A 6 4.07 1.58 -9.06
C VAL A 6 4.92 0.65 -9.92
N LEU A 7 5.27 -0.51 -9.37
CA LEU A 7 6.15 -1.51 -9.98
C LEU A 7 5.38 -2.50 -10.85
N GLN A 8 5.99 -2.92 -11.96
CA GLN A 8 5.44 -3.95 -12.86
C GLN A 8 5.84 -5.37 -12.46
N THR A 9 6.88 -5.51 -11.63
CA THR A 9 7.48 -6.79 -11.25
C THR A 9 7.46 -6.96 -9.73
N GLY A 10 7.71 -8.20 -9.27
CA GLY A 10 7.90 -8.50 -7.86
C GLY A 10 9.04 -7.69 -7.22
N PHE A 11 8.94 -7.50 -5.91
CA PHE A 11 9.94 -6.82 -5.09
C PHE A 11 10.01 -7.47 -3.71
N GLU A 12 11.18 -7.40 -3.06
CA GLU A 12 11.40 -7.87 -1.69
C GLU A 12 11.20 -6.72 -0.71
N PRO A 13 10.07 -6.64 0.03
CA PRO A 13 9.66 -5.40 0.71
C PRO A 13 10.63 -4.95 1.79
N TRP A 14 11.20 -5.89 2.53
CA TRP A 14 12.09 -5.59 3.65
C TRP A 14 13.47 -5.14 3.18
N SER A 15 14.02 -5.77 2.15
CA SER A 15 15.27 -5.34 1.52
C SER A 15 15.10 -3.98 0.86
N TYR A 16 14.03 -3.81 0.08
CA TYR A 16 13.69 -2.53 -0.55
C TYR A 16 13.56 -1.41 0.49
N LEU A 17 12.83 -1.66 1.59
CA LEU A 17 12.66 -0.69 2.67
C LEU A 17 14.00 -0.34 3.33
N ALA A 18 14.84 -1.34 3.60
CA ALA A 18 16.14 -1.13 4.24
C ALA A 18 17.05 -0.24 3.37
N ASP A 19 17.14 -0.55 2.08
CA ASP A 19 17.95 0.23 1.12
C ASP A 19 17.42 1.66 0.99
N TRP A 20 16.10 1.81 0.87
CA TRP A 20 15.46 3.12 0.78
C TRP A 20 15.67 3.96 2.05
N GLN A 21 15.51 3.34 3.24
CA GLN A 21 15.64 4.02 4.53
C GLN A 21 17.03 4.63 4.70
N GLN A 22 18.09 3.89 4.36
CA GLN A 22 19.47 4.35 4.47
C GLN A 22 19.74 5.63 3.66
N GLN A 23 19.03 5.81 2.56
CA GLN A 23 19.24 6.93 1.63
C GLN A 23 18.34 8.13 1.94
N HIS A 24 17.16 7.91 2.50
CA HIS A 24 16.11 8.94 2.56
C HIS A 24 15.68 9.33 3.96
N VAL A 25 15.97 8.52 4.99
CA VAL A 25 15.46 8.73 6.35
C VAL A 25 16.57 9.16 7.30
N ASN A 26 16.39 10.30 7.96
CA ASN A 26 17.20 10.67 9.11
C ASN A 26 16.61 10.07 10.39
N LEU A 27 17.19 8.95 10.84
CA LEU A 27 16.76 8.26 12.06
C LEU A 27 16.95 9.11 13.33
N GLY A 28 17.89 10.07 13.34
CA GLY A 28 18.06 10.99 14.47
C GLY A 28 16.86 11.93 14.68
N GLN A 29 16.00 12.09 13.68
CA GLN A 29 14.77 12.89 13.74
C GLN A 29 13.49 12.04 13.70
N SER A 30 13.61 10.74 13.46
CA SER A 30 12.49 9.82 13.27
C SER A 30 12.45 8.81 14.42
N GLY A 31 11.82 9.19 15.54
CA GLY A 31 11.71 8.35 16.74
C GLY A 31 10.76 7.16 16.61
N ALA A 32 10.00 7.07 15.52
CA ALA A 32 9.12 5.94 15.23
C ALA A 32 8.96 5.69 13.73
N SER A 33 8.66 4.43 13.40
CA SER A 33 8.18 4.04 12.08
C SER A 33 6.99 3.08 12.20
N ALA A 34 6.10 3.14 11.21
CA ALA A 34 5.03 2.17 11.02
C ALA A 34 5.11 1.65 9.59
N VAL A 35 5.13 0.33 9.45
CA VAL A 35 5.29 -0.35 8.16
C VAL A 35 4.14 -1.32 7.95
N PHE A 36 3.49 -1.21 6.81
CA PHE A 36 2.48 -2.14 6.34
C PHE A 36 2.99 -2.82 5.06
N VAL A 37 2.90 -4.15 5.03
CA VAL A 37 3.13 -4.94 3.81
C VAL A 37 1.89 -5.79 3.54
N GLY A 38 1.30 -5.59 2.37
CA GLY A 38 0.16 -6.37 1.90
C GLY A 38 0.63 -7.47 0.96
N PHE A 39 0.14 -8.68 1.17
CA PHE A 39 0.45 -9.87 0.36
C PHE A 39 -0.81 -10.42 -0.30
N MET A 40 -0.65 -11.09 -1.44
CA MET A 40 -1.72 -11.87 -2.02
C MET A 40 -2.00 -13.10 -1.15
N ARG A 41 -3.26 -13.30 -0.78
CA ARG A 41 -3.73 -14.53 -0.12
C ARG A 41 -4.07 -15.58 -1.16
N ASP A 42 -3.91 -16.84 -0.81
CA ASP A 42 -4.28 -18.03 -1.59
C ASP A 42 -5.80 -18.33 -1.59
N PHE A 43 -6.60 -17.52 -0.90
CA PHE A 43 -8.05 -17.61 -0.89
C PHE A 43 -8.73 -16.25 -1.04
N ASN A 44 -9.88 -16.24 -1.72
CA ASN A 44 -10.80 -15.09 -1.75
C ASN A 44 -12.24 -15.57 -1.89
N ASP A 45 -13.16 -15.01 -1.09
CA ASP A 45 -14.60 -15.33 -1.11
C ASP A 45 -14.97 -16.83 -1.04
N GLY A 46 -14.12 -17.64 -0.38
CA GLY A 46 -14.32 -19.08 -0.20
C GLY A 46 -13.67 -19.96 -1.28
N ASP A 47 -13.12 -19.36 -2.33
CA ASP A 47 -12.43 -20.06 -3.42
C ASP A 47 -10.90 -19.99 -3.25
N THR A 48 -10.21 -21.06 -3.67
CA THR A 48 -8.75 -21.05 -3.84
C THR A 48 -8.39 -20.25 -5.09
N VAL A 49 -7.55 -19.21 -4.94
CA VAL A 49 -7.14 -18.34 -6.04
C VAL A 49 -5.69 -18.66 -6.43
N GLN A 50 -5.46 -18.98 -7.70
CA GLN A 50 -4.13 -19.35 -8.19
C GLN A 50 -3.26 -18.13 -8.55
N ALA A 51 -3.89 -17.09 -9.08
CA ALA A 51 -3.22 -15.85 -9.45
C ALA A 51 -4.22 -14.70 -9.53
N MET A 52 -3.68 -13.50 -9.49
CA MET A 52 -4.42 -12.26 -9.67
C MET A 52 -3.66 -11.37 -10.64
N VAL A 53 -4.35 -10.81 -11.63
CA VAL A 53 -3.83 -9.71 -12.43
C VAL A 53 -4.39 -8.42 -11.87
N LEU A 54 -3.49 -7.52 -11.47
CA LEU A 54 -3.84 -6.20 -10.99
C LEU A 54 -3.51 -5.15 -12.05
N GLU A 55 -4.52 -4.46 -12.53
CA GLU A 55 -4.39 -3.39 -13.52
C GLU A 55 -4.61 -2.02 -12.88
N HIS A 56 -4.07 -0.98 -13.51
CA HIS A 56 -4.23 0.39 -13.02
C HIS A 56 -4.19 1.39 -14.18
N TYR A 57 -4.71 2.60 -13.95
CA TYR A 57 -4.57 3.70 -14.89
C TYR A 57 -3.37 4.55 -14.46
N PRO A 58 -2.22 4.53 -15.17
CA PRO A 58 -0.96 5.01 -14.61
C PRO A 58 -0.98 6.44 -14.08
N VAL A 59 -1.49 7.36 -14.89
CA VAL A 59 -1.53 8.80 -14.55
C VAL A 59 -2.43 9.04 -13.35
N MET A 60 -3.65 8.53 -13.37
CA MET A 60 -4.60 8.74 -12.27
C MET A 60 -4.17 8.03 -10.99
N THR A 61 -3.60 6.84 -11.09
CA THR A 61 -3.07 6.10 -9.93
C THR A 61 -1.98 6.91 -9.25
N GLN A 62 -0.99 7.39 -10.01
CA GLN A 62 0.09 8.19 -9.45
C GLN A 62 -0.43 9.47 -8.79
N GLN A 63 -1.40 10.15 -9.44
CA GLN A 63 -2.04 11.34 -8.88
C GLN A 63 -2.78 11.04 -7.57
N GLN A 64 -3.59 9.98 -7.52
CA GLN A 64 -4.33 9.60 -6.31
C GLN A 64 -3.39 9.21 -5.17
N LEU A 65 -2.39 8.37 -5.42
CA LEU A 65 -1.41 8.00 -4.39
C LEU A 65 -0.67 9.24 -3.85
N THR A 66 -0.31 10.17 -4.74
CA THR A 66 0.32 11.45 -4.35
C THR A 66 -0.61 12.30 -3.48
N GLN A 67 -1.89 12.40 -3.83
CA GLN A 67 -2.87 13.15 -3.05
C GLN A 67 -3.07 12.54 -1.66
N ILE A 68 -3.11 11.20 -1.57
CA ILE A 68 -3.27 10.48 -0.30
C ILE A 68 -2.10 10.77 0.64
N THR A 69 -0.85 10.62 0.17
CA THR A 69 0.32 10.86 1.02
C THR A 69 0.46 12.33 1.40
N GLN A 70 0.11 13.26 0.49
CA GLN A 70 0.06 14.69 0.80
C GLN A 70 -1.00 15.00 1.86
N GLN A 71 -2.17 14.37 1.81
CA GLN A 71 -3.21 14.57 2.82
C GLN A 71 -2.77 14.04 4.19
N ALA A 72 -2.05 12.91 4.23
CA ALA A 72 -1.45 12.40 5.45
C ALA A 72 -0.43 13.40 6.04
N ALA A 73 0.48 13.93 5.21
CA ALA A 73 1.49 14.90 5.63
C ALA A 73 0.91 16.27 6.05
N LYS A 74 -0.32 16.60 5.64
CA LYS A 74 -1.05 17.78 6.15
C LYS A 74 -1.68 17.56 7.51
N THR A 75 -1.93 16.30 7.88
CA THR A 75 -2.67 15.94 9.09
C THR A 75 -1.73 15.55 10.24
N TRP A 76 -0.61 14.88 9.93
CA TRP A 76 0.39 14.39 10.89
C TRP A 76 1.78 14.93 10.58
N GLN A 77 2.65 14.99 11.59
CA GLN A 77 4.04 15.42 11.42
C GLN A 77 4.90 14.24 10.96
N LEU A 78 5.05 14.11 9.64
CA LEU A 78 5.77 13.00 9.01
C LEU A 78 7.16 13.45 8.54
N ASN A 79 8.18 12.68 8.88
CA ASN A 79 9.55 12.89 8.40
C ASN A 79 9.74 12.29 7.00
N GLN A 80 9.21 11.09 6.76
CA GLN A 80 9.25 10.44 5.44
C GLN A 80 8.07 9.49 5.25
N VAL A 81 7.67 9.32 4.00
CA VAL A 81 6.66 8.34 3.57
C VAL A 81 7.16 7.59 2.35
N LEU A 82 7.12 6.26 2.39
CA LEU A 82 7.32 5.38 1.24
C LEU A 82 6.00 4.70 0.93
N LEU A 83 5.60 4.72 -0.35
CA LEU A 83 4.45 3.98 -0.86
C LEU A 83 4.86 3.27 -2.15
N VAL A 84 5.02 1.95 -2.09
CA VAL A 84 5.29 1.11 -3.25
C VAL A 84 4.10 0.20 -3.48
N HIS A 85 3.58 0.18 -4.70
CA HIS A 85 2.52 -0.72 -5.11
C HIS A 85 2.96 -1.54 -6.32
N ARG A 86 2.59 -2.82 -6.37
CA ARG A 86 2.83 -3.69 -7.52
C ARG A 86 1.57 -3.85 -8.35
N VAL A 87 1.71 -3.88 -9.67
CA VAL A 87 0.68 -4.25 -10.65
C VAL A 87 1.17 -5.43 -11.50
N GLY A 88 0.32 -5.91 -12.41
CA GLY A 88 0.60 -7.06 -13.26
C GLY A 88 0.16 -8.37 -12.61
N LEU A 89 0.78 -9.47 -13.03
CA LEU A 89 0.51 -10.81 -12.49
C LEU A 89 1.10 -10.94 -11.08
N ILE A 90 0.28 -11.40 -10.15
CA ILE A 90 0.63 -11.62 -8.74
C ILE A 90 0.16 -13.02 -8.34
N GLN A 91 1.03 -13.76 -7.67
CA GLN A 91 0.79 -15.09 -7.14
C GLN A 91 0.59 -15.07 -5.62
N PRO A 92 -0.04 -16.09 -5.03
CA PRO A 92 -0.18 -16.20 -3.58
C PRO A 92 1.16 -16.04 -2.87
N THR A 93 1.13 -15.44 -1.67
CA THR A 93 2.30 -15.08 -0.84
C THR A 93 3.18 -13.97 -1.41
N GLU A 94 2.95 -13.50 -2.64
CA GLU A 94 3.72 -12.41 -3.19
C GLU A 94 3.30 -11.04 -2.61
N PRO A 95 4.25 -10.13 -2.38
CA PRO A 95 3.97 -8.76 -1.99
C PRO A 95 3.22 -7.98 -3.07
N ILE A 96 2.22 -7.21 -2.62
CA ILE A 96 1.40 -6.31 -3.44
C ILE A 96 1.74 -4.86 -3.12
N VAL A 97 1.87 -4.51 -1.84
CA VAL A 97 2.01 -3.12 -1.42
C VAL A 97 2.92 -3.02 -0.19
N LEU A 98 3.74 -1.98 -0.16
CA LEU A 98 4.57 -1.57 0.98
C LEU A 98 4.25 -0.10 1.27
N VAL A 99 3.84 0.18 2.50
CA VAL A 99 3.72 1.54 3.03
C VAL A 99 4.60 1.65 4.26
N ALA A 100 5.53 2.61 4.27
CA ALA A 100 6.33 2.92 5.44
C ALA A 100 6.21 4.41 5.78
N VAL A 101 5.92 4.72 7.03
CA VAL A 101 5.80 6.09 7.52
C VAL A 101 6.77 6.27 8.69
N TYR A 102 7.58 7.32 8.62
CA TYR A 102 8.53 7.72 9.66
C TYR A 102 8.10 9.05 10.26
N SER A 103 8.10 9.14 11.59
CA SER A 103 7.75 10.34 12.34
C SER A 103 8.58 10.47 13.62
N ALA A 104 8.53 11.64 14.26
CA ALA A 104 9.15 11.83 15.58
C ALA A 104 8.47 10.99 16.67
N HIS A 105 7.15 10.75 16.55
CA HIS A 105 6.34 10.08 17.56
C HIS A 105 5.44 8.99 16.96
N ARG A 106 5.38 7.85 17.65
CA ARG A 106 4.66 6.64 17.18
C ARG A 106 3.19 6.84 16.83
N ALA A 107 2.49 7.78 17.48
CA ALA A 107 1.08 8.05 17.21
C ALA A 107 0.88 8.49 15.76
N ASP A 108 1.67 9.46 15.30
CA ASP A 108 1.64 9.95 13.91
C ASP A 108 2.02 8.85 12.92
N ALA A 109 3.02 8.00 13.23
CA ALA A 109 3.42 6.92 12.36
C ALA A 109 2.27 5.92 12.14
N PHE A 110 1.65 5.44 13.22
CA PHE A 110 0.56 4.47 13.14
C PHE A 110 -0.67 5.04 12.44
N GLU A 111 -1.13 6.21 12.85
CA GLU A 111 -2.34 6.83 12.31
C GLU A 111 -2.18 7.18 10.83
N ALA A 112 -1.03 7.75 10.43
CA ALA A 112 -0.78 8.07 9.03
C ALA A 112 -0.64 6.81 8.15
N CYS A 113 0.06 5.77 8.63
CA CYS A 113 0.20 4.51 7.88
C CYS A 113 -1.17 3.86 7.65
N ARG A 114 -2.00 3.81 8.69
CA ARG A 114 -3.39 3.33 8.59
C ARG A 114 -4.21 4.17 7.63
N PHE A 115 -4.17 5.50 7.77
CA PHE A 115 -4.90 6.42 6.90
C PHE A 115 -4.54 6.20 5.43
N ILE A 116 -3.25 6.13 5.09
CA ILE A 116 -2.78 5.91 3.72
C ILE A 116 -3.36 4.60 3.17
N MET A 117 -3.33 3.51 3.95
CA MET A 117 -3.85 2.22 3.52
C MET A 117 -5.36 2.23 3.29
N GLU A 118 -6.14 2.85 4.18
CA GLU A 118 -7.59 2.94 4.01
C GLU A 118 -7.95 3.81 2.80
N GLN A 119 -7.27 4.95 2.63
CA GLN A 119 -7.50 5.80 1.46
C GLN A 119 -7.11 5.14 0.15
N LEU A 120 -6.00 4.38 0.14
CA LEU A 120 -5.56 3.62 -1.04
C LEU A 120 -6.63 2.59 -1.43
N LYS A 121 -7.15 1.81 -0.48
CA LYS A 121 -8.19 0.81 -0.75
C LYS A 121 -9.51 1.42 -1.24
N GLN A 122 -9.83 2.62 -0.78
CA GLN A 122 -11.08 3.30 -1.14
C GLN A 122 -11.01 4.05 -2.47
N HIS A 123 -9.88 4.69 -2.78
CA HIS A 123 -9.80 5.69 -3.85
C HIS A 123 -8.83 5.33 -4.97
N ALA A 124 -7.87 4.43 -4.76
CA ALA A 124 -6.89 4.12 -5.79
C ALA A 124 -7.54 3.27 -6.91
N PRO A 125 -7.37 3.66 -8.20
CA PRO A 125 -8.03 3.01 -9.33
C PRO A 125 -7.27 1.74 -9.74
N PHE A 126 -7.33 0.71 -8.89
CA PHE A 126 -6.83 -0.62 -9.19
C PHE A 126 -8.00 -1.55 -9.55
N TRP A 127 -7.82 -2.32 -10.62
CA TRP A 127 -8.79 -3.34 -11.04
C TRP A 127 -8.19 -4.72 -10.89
N LYS A 128 -8.93 -5.58 -10.20
CA LYS A 128 -8.50 -6.94 -9.85
C LYS A 128 -9.20 -7.95 -10.75
N LYS A 129 -8.41 -8.76 -11.46
CA LYS A 129 -8.87 -9.92 -12.21
C LYS A 129 -8.28 -11.19 -11.59
N GLU A 130 -9.14 -12.07 -11.08
CA GLU A 130 -8.71 -13.33 -10.48
C GLU A 130 -8.64 -14.44 -11.54
N GLN A 131 -7.67 -15.33 -11.39
CA GLN A 131 -7.59 -16.60 -12.09
C GLN A 131 -7.86 -17.75 -11.11
N LEU A 132 -8.89 -18.55 -11.42
CA LEU A 132 -9.34 -19.67 -10.60
C LEU A 132 -8.63 -20.97 -11.01
N VAL A 133 -8.80 -22.01 -10.18
CA VAL A 133 -8.16 -23.33 -10.37
C VAL A 133 -8.57 -24.02 -11.66
N ASP A 134 -9.79 -23.77 -12.14
CA ASP A 134 -10.32 -24.32 -13.39
C ASP A 134 -9.85 -23.55 -14.64
N GLY A 135 -8.99 -22.53 -14.47
CA GLY A 135 -8.48 -21.67 -15.55
C GLY A 135 -9.44 -20.55 -15.96
N SER A 136 -10.63 -20.46 -15.36
CA SER A 136 -11.54 -19.34 -15.59
C SER A 136 -11.00 -18.04 -14.96
N THR A 137 -11.47 -16.89 -15.48
CA THR A 137 -11.12 -15.58 -14.93
C THR A 137 -12.35 -14.76 -14.61
N ARG A 138 -12.29 -13.99 -13.52
CA ARG A 138 -13.37 -13.06 -13.12
C ARG A 138 -12.82 -11.71 -12.71
N TRP A 139 -13.53 -10.64 -13.05
CA TRP A 139 -13.27 -9.31 -12.51
C TRP A 139 -13.91 -9.20 -11.13
N VAL A 140 -13.15 -8.72 -10.15
CA VAL A 140 -13.68 -8.46 -8.82
C VAL A 140 -14.36 -7.10 -8.85
N SER A 141 -15.68 -7.11 -8.67
CA SER A 141 -16.53 -5.93 -8.82
C SER A 141 -16.59 -5.02 -7.59
N HIS A 142 -16.10 -5.49 -6.44
CA HIS A 142 -16.17 -4.76 -5.18
C HIS A 142 -14.82 -4.75 -4.46
N ASN A 143 -14.33 -3.55 -4.12
CA ASN A 143 -13.23 -3.43 -3.18
C ASN A 143 -13.71 -3.85 -1.79
N THR A 144 -12.84 -4.52 -1.02
CA THR A 144 -13.14 -4.88 0.37
C THR A 144 -13.50 -3.61 1.14
N GLN A 145 -14.63 -3.61 1.88
CA GLN A 145 -14.98 -2.49 2.73
C GLN A 145 -13.82 -2.19 3.70
N GLY A 146 -13.24 -1.01 3.57
CA GLY A 146 -12.19 -0.52 4.46
C GLY A 146 -12.72 -0.32 5.88
N TYR A 147 -11.81 -0.24 6.84
CA TYR A 147 -12.16 0.12 8.21
C TYR A 147 -12.68 1.56 8.25
N LYS A 148 -13.81 1.81 8.92
CA LYS A 148 -14.30 3.18 9.13
C LYS A 148 -13.35 3.93 10.06
N LEU A 149 -12.56 4.84 9.51
CA LEU A 149 -11.76 5.78 10.29
C LEU A 149 -12.70 6.56 11.23
N THR A 150 -12.62 6.28 12.53
CA THR A 150 -13.12 7.19 13.56
C THR A 150 -12.12 8.35 13.66
N SER A 151 -12.60 9.57 13.87
CA SER A 151 -11.73 10.76 13.96
C SER A 151 -10.52 10.48 14.87
N PRO A 152 -9.31 10.94 14.51
CA PRO A 152 -8.13 10.71 15.32
C PRO A 152 -8.39 11.16 16.75
N SER A 153 -8.13 10.28 17.70
CA SER A 153 -8.12 10.63 19.12
C SER A 153 -7.09 11.74 19.30
N LYS A 154 -7.56 12.96 19.55
CA LYS A 154 -6.73 14.13 19.87
C LYS A 154 -5.88 13.88 21.09
#